data_AF-A0A7W4HL09-F1
#
_entry.id   AF-A0A7W4HL09-F1
#
_cell.length_a   1.000
_cell.length_b   1.000
_cell.length_c   1.000
_cell.angle_alpha   90.00
_cell.angle_beta   90.00
_cell.angle_gamma   90.00
#
_symmetry.space_group_name_H-M   'P 1'
#
loop_
_entity.id
_entity.type
_entity.pdbx_description
1 polymer ?
#
loop_
_entity_poly.entity_id
_entity_poly.type
_entity_poly.pdbx_seq_one_letter_code
_entity_poly.pdbx_strand_id
1 'polypeptide(L)'
;MKIKTGFLILFCGVLSIGQTFSYQPTEEEQQELTTLKSQLREAISGDDIALWNLYAQARDLEIGIQAPEKLNYKLQHLRDYLLTILDDKKELLKRDAKDKKSEFLALYQGSGVASAEPLSENCIGRYPTLDAMSFAYDFPTSLSIAIWYRETSCGFYLPKNGNGPFQIISKQYGNGSLDRALFEQTIKDFLEFSKKKIERYNSKNPETPIRLGYDSINYKDLYKFAGLYNGLSGGTVYGEIGPANPKYFLEKVPGDRENGKKNGLFLQVLKVLEWEVK
;
A
#
# COMPACT_ATOMS: atom_id res chain seq x y z
N MET A 1 86.08 -11.72 7.99
CA MET A 1 85.64 -12.98 8.66
C MET A 1 84.12 -13.03 8.54
N LYS A 2 83.56 -13.68 7.49
CA LYS A 2 82.83 -14.97 7.51
C LYS A 2 81.78 -15.02 8.65
N ILE A 3 80.47 -15.24 8.45
CA ILE A 3 79.70 -16.32 7.77
C ILE A 3 78.25 -15.77 7.53
N LYS A 4 77.61 -15.75 6.35
CA LYS A 4 76.96 -16.79 5.51
C LYS A 4 75.54 -17.26 5.95
N THR A 5 74.57 -17.13 5.02
CA THR A 5 73.34 -17.95 4.77
C THR A 5 72.17 -17.89 5.80
N GLY A 6 70.88 -17.86 5.44
CA GLY A 6 70.18 -18.11 4.17
C GLY A 6 68.66 -17.80 4.21
N PHE A 7 68.01 -18.04 3.06
CA PHE A 7 66.62 -17.84 2.64
C PHE A 7 65.48 -18.21 3.62
N LEU A 8 64.36 -17.47 3.56
CA LEU A 8 63.03 -18.06 3.31
C LEU A 8 62.05 -17.03 2.71
N ILE A 9 61.40 -17.43 1.62
CA ILE A 9 60.30 -16.74 0.94
C ILE A 9 59.04 -16.89 1.79
N LEU A 10 58.24 -15.83 1.96
CA LEU A 10 56.82 -15.97 2.23
C LEU A 10 56.00 -15.00 1.37
N PHE A 11 55.25 -15.60 0.45
CA PHE A 11 54.12 -15.03 -0.25
C PHE A 11 53.15 -14.35 0.73
N CYS A 12 52.79 -13.10 0.46
CA CYS A 12 51.44 -12.62 0.72
C CYS A 12 50.97 -11.91 -0.54
N GLY A 13 50.06 -12.58 -1.25
CA GLY A 13 49.43 -12.07 -2.45
C GLY A 13 48.82 -10.70 -2.18
N VAL A 14 49.09 -9.78 -3.10
CA VAL A 14 48.32 -8.56 -3.25
C VAL A 14 46.90 -9.03 -3.58
N LEU A 15 46.05 -9.05 -2.57
CA LEU A 15 44.60 -9.00 -2.74
C LEU A 15 44.32 -7.70 -3.48
N SER A 16 44.17 -7.80 -4.80
CA SER A 16 43.51 -6.79 -5.62
C SER A 16 42.07 -6.70 -5.12
N ILE A 17 41.86 -5.86 -4.11
CA ILE A 17 40.56 -5.30 -3.80
C ILE A 17 40.21 -4.51 -5.05
N GLY A 18 39.39 -5.13 -5.92
CA GLY A 18 38.79 -4.45 -7.04
C GLY A 18 38.05 -3.24 -6.47
N GLN A 19 38.60 -2.05 -6.70
CA GLN A 19 37.84 -0.82 -6.57
C GLN A 19 36.75 -0.93 -7.64
N THR A 20 35.55 -1.33 -7.24
CA THR A 20 34.36 -1.05 -8.02
C THR A 20 34.21 0.46 -8.02
N PHE A 21 34.73 1.13 -9.04
CA PHE A 21 34.42 2.53 -9.27
C PHE A 21 32.91 2.61 -9.52
N SER A 22 32.18 3.36 -8.70
CA SER A 22 30.80 3.71 -9.00
C SER A 22 30.76 4.43 -10.34
N TYR A 23 29.85 4.02 -11.24
CA TYR A 23 29.64 4.70 -12.52
C TYR A 23 29.57 6.22 -12.34
N GLN A 24 30.39 6.96 -13.10
CA GLN A 24 30.37 8.43 -13.11
C GLN A 24 29.66 8.91 -14.38
N PRO A 25 28.50 9.58 -14.26
CA PRO A 25 27.77 10.09 -15.41
C PRO A 25 28.49 11.28 -16.05
N THR A 26 28.32 11.45 -17.36
CA THR A 26 28.78 12.67 -18.06
C THR A 26 27.83 13.84 -17.80
N GLU A 27 28.29 15.08 -18.07
CA GLU A 27 27.43 16.28 -17.99
C GLU A 27 26.21 16.17 -18.93
N GLU A 28 26.40 15.65 -20.14
CA GLU A 28 25.33 15.40 -21.11
C GLU A 28 24.28 14.43 -20.54
N GLU A 29 24.71 13.35 -19.90
CA GLU A 29 23.80 12.37 -19.29
C GLU A 29 23.01 12.96 -18.11
N GLN A 30 23.62 13.83 -17.32
CA GLN A 30 22.94 14.54 -16.24
C GLN A 30 21.89 15.52 -16.80
N GLN A 31 22.19 16.19 -17.91
CA GLN A 31 21.29 17.12 -18.56
C GLN A 31 20.11 16.40 -19.24
N GLU A 32 20.37 15.26 -19.89
CA GLU A 32 19.32 14.36 -20.41
C GLU A 32 18.38 13.91 -19.30
N LEU A 33 18.93 13.43 -18.18
CA LEU A 33 18.15 12.95 -17.04
C LEU A 33 17.32 14.07 -16.41
N THR A 34 17.88 15.27 -16.30
CA THR A 34 17.16 16.46 -15.80
C THR A 34 16.00 16.82 -16.72
N THR A 35 16.22 16.80 -18.04
CA THR A 35 15.19 17.07 -19.05
C THR A 35 14.07 16.03 -18.97
N LEU A 36 14.42 14.74 -18.90
CA LEU A 36 13.45 13.66 -18.75
C LEU A 36 12.60 13.82 -17.49
N LYS A 37 13.24 14.12 -16.34
CA LYS A 37 12.52 14.36 -15.07
C LYS A 37 11.52 15.51 -15.18
N SER A 38 11.88 16.61 -15.85
CA SER A 38 10.99 17.74 -16.09
C SER A 38 9.79 17.36 -16.95
N GLN A 39 10.03 16.68 -18.07
CA GLN A 39 8.97 16.23 -18.98
C GLN A 39 8.02 15.24 -18.29
N LEU A 40 8.56 14.29 -17.51
CA LEU A 40 7.75 13.34 -16.76
C LEU A 40 6.90 14.03 -15.70
N ARG A 41 7.45 15.00 -14.96
CA ARG A 41 6.69 15.77 -13.96
C ARG A 41 5.47 16.45 -14.57
N GLU A 42 5.62 17.04 -15.75
CA GLU A 42 4.49 17.65 -16.46
C GLU A 42 3.47 16.60 -16.90
N ALA A 43 3.93 15.49 -17.48
CA ALA A 43 3.07 14.43 -18.00
C ALA A 43 2.23 13.72 -16.91
N ILE A 44 2.76 13.61 -15.68
CA ILE A 44 2.07 12.98 -14.54
C ILE A 44 1.40 13.98 -13.61
N SER A 45 1.35 15.26 -14.00
CA SER A 45 0.77 16.30 -13.16
C SER A 45 -0.72 16.04 -12.94
N GLY A 46 -1.06 15.66 -11.71
CA GLY A 46 -2.43 15.32 -11.30
C GLY A 46 -2.86 13.87 -11.56
N ASP A 47 -1.98 12.99 -12.05
CA ASP A 47 -2.27 11.56 -12.24
C ASP A 47 -1.37 10.71 -11.33
N ASP A 48 -1.86 10.47 -10.11
CA ASP A 48 -1.12 9.71 -9.10
C ASP A 48 -1.04 8.21 -9.44
N ILE A 49 -1.96 7.69 -10.26
CA ILE A 49 -1.90 6.32 -10.79
C ILE A 49 -0.76 6.20 -11.80
N ALA A 50 -0.64 7.14 -12.74
CA ALA A 50 0.46 7.18 -13.69
C ALA A 50 1.82 7.33 -12.97
N LEU A 51 1.89 8.20 -11.96
CA LEU A 51 3.08 8.37 -11.12
C LEU A 51 3.48 7.05 -10.43
N TRP A 52 2.54 6.36 -9.76
CA TRP A 52 2.80 5.06 -9.14
C TRP A 52 3.26 4.02 -10.16
N ASN A 53 2.57 3.92 -11.31
CA ASN A 53 2.89 2.95 -12.35
C ASN A 53 4.29 3.15 -12.93
N LEU A 54 4.69 4.40 -13.16
CA LEU A 54 6.04 4.73 -13.64
C LEU A 54 7.11 4.43 -12.60
N TYR A 55 6.85 4.74 -11.32
CA TYR A 55 7.74 4.36 -10.22
C TYR A 55 7.92 2.84 -10.16
N ALA A 56 6.82 2.08 -10.19
CA ALA A 56 6.84 0.63 -10.12
C ALA A 56 7.62 0.03 -11.30
N GLN A 57 7.39 0.53 -12.52
CA GLN A 57 8.13 0.11 -13.71
C GLN A 57 9.61 0.41 -13.62
N ALA A 58 10.01 1.61 -13.19
CA ALA A 58 11.43 1.98 -13.04
C ALA A 58 12.13 1.07 -12.03
N ARG A 59 11.50 0.83 -10.87
CA ARG A 59 11.98 -0.09 -9.83
C ARG A 59 12.09 -1.54 -10.34
N ASP A 60 11.07 -2.03 -11.04
CA ASP A 60 11.05 -3.43 -11.49
C ASP A 60 12.05 -3.67 -12.62
N LEU A 61 12.28 -2.68 -13.49
CA LEU A 61 13.34 -2.73 -14.51
C LEU A 61 14.74 -2.70 -13.88
N GLU A 62 14.96 -1.86 -12.86
CA GLU A 62 16.24 -1.79 -12.13
C GLU A 62 16.57 -3.13 -11.46
N ILE A 63 15.59 -3.76 -10.81
CA ILE A 63 15.79 -5.04 -10.10
C ILE A 63 15.92 -6.21 -11.08
N GLY A 64 15.08 -6.23 -12.12
CA GLY A 64 14.88 -7.39 -12.98
C GLY A 64 15.87 -7.51 -14.13
N ILE A 65 16.38 -6.39 -14.62
CA ILE A 65 17.38 -6.36 -15.69
C ILE A 65 18.70 -6.10 -14.99
N GLN A 66 19.65 -7.05 -15.02
CA GLN A 66 21.05 -6.78 -14.70
C GLN A 66 21.61 -5.81 -15.75
N ALA A 67 21.15 -4.57 -15.68
CA ALA A 67 21.29 -3.58 -16.71
C ALA A 67 22.74 -3.08 -16.75
N PRO A 68 23.23 -2.67 -17.93
CA PRO A 68 24.50 -1.95 -18.01
C PRO A 68 24.52 -0.79 -17.01
N GLU A 69 25.67 -0.52 -16.39
CA GLU A 69 25.80 0.45 -15.28
C GLU A 69 25.15 1.81 -15.58
N LYS A 70 25.31 2.31 -16.81
CA LYS A 70 24.67 3.55 -17.29
C LYS A 70 23.15 3.50 -17.24
N LEU A 71 22.54 2.40 -17.69
CA LEU A 71 21.08 2.24 -17.67
C LEU A 71 20.60 2.09 -16.22
N ASN A 72 21.33 1.33 -15.40
CA ASN A 72 21.02 1.19 -13.99
C ASN A 72 21.05 2.54 -13.26
N TYR A 73 22.08 3.37 -13.50
CA TYR A 73 22.16 4.74 -12.99
C TYR A 73 20.92 5.57 -13.36
N LYS A 74 20.51 5.55 -14.64
CA LYS A 74 19.32 6.29 -15.10
C LYS A 74 18.04 5.77 -14.44
N LEU A 75 17.86 4.45 -14.33
CA LEU A 75 16.69 3.83 -13.70
C LEU A 75 16.61 4.15 -12.20
N GLN A 76 17.73 4.08 -11.48
CA GLN A 76 17.80 4.41 -10.06
C GLN A 76 17.41 5.87 -9.80
N HIS A 77 18.01 6.80 -10.53
CA HIS A 77 17.69 8.22 -10.36
C HIS A 77 16.26 8.58 -10.80
N LEU A 78 15.69 7.84 -11.75
CA LEU A 78 14.30 7.99 -12.14
C LEU A 78 13.37 7.43 -11.06
N ARG A 79 13.62 6.21 -10.59
CA ARG A 79 12.89 5.56 -9.49
C ARG A 79 12.84 6.48 -8.27
N ASP A 80 13.99 6.98 -7.83
CA ASP A 80 14.10 7.81 -6.63
C ASP A 80 13.37 9.13 -6.81
N TYR A 81 13.50 9.76 -7.98
CA TYR A 81 12.79 10.99 -8.28
C TYR A 81 11.26 10.82 -8.25
N LEU A 82 10.74 9.76 -8.87
CA LEU A 82 9.31 9.46 -8.88
C LEU A 82 8.82 9.12 -7.47
N LEU A 83 9.59 8.34 -6.71
CA LEU A 83 9.25 8.04 -5.31
C LEU A 83 9.20 9.30 -4.46
N THR A 84 10.16 10.21 -4.60
CA THR A 84 10.15 11.50 -3.88
C THR A 84 8.90 12.32 -4.19
N ILE A 85 8.50 12.43 -5.47
CA ILE A 85 7.27 13.15 -5.83
C ILE A 85 6.04 12.50 -5.19
N LEU A 86 5.97 11.16 -5.22
CA LEU A 86 4.86 10.41 -4.66
C LEU A 86 4.77 10.61 -3.14
N ASP A 87 5.89 10.47 -2.44
CA ASP A 87 5.98 10.64 -0.99
C ASP A 87 5.70 12.09 -0.57
N ASP A 88 6.23 13.10 -1.28
CA ASP A 88 5.96 14.51 -0.98
C ASP A 88 4.46 14.84 -1.05
N LYS A 89 3.78 14.38 -2.10
CA LYS A 89 2.33 14.56 -2.25
C LYS A 89 1.53 13.84 -1.16
N LYS A 90 1.92 12.59 -0.88
CA LYS A 90 1.27 11.72 0.10
C LYS A 90 1.42 12.30 1.51
N GLU A 91 2.61 12.73 1.90
CA GLU A 91 2.90 13.32 3.21
C GLU A 91 2.20 14.67 3.40
N LEU A 92 2.04 15.46 2.33
CA LEU A 92 1.21 16.68 2.37
C LEU A 92 -0.25 16.34 2.69
N LEU A 93 -0.89 15.42 1.95
CA LEU A 93 -2.28 15.03 2.24
C LEU A 93 -2.44 14.39 3.62
N LYS A 94 -1.48 13.56 4.05
CA LYS A 94 -1.50 12.98 5.41
C LYS A 94 -1.47 14.05 6.49
N ARG A 95 -0.64 15.07 6.32
CA ARG A 95 -0.56 16.21 7.23
C ARG A 95 -1.88 16.96 7.29
N ASP A 96 -2.43 17.31 6.13
CA ASP A 96 -3.69 18.06 6.04
C ASP A 96 -4.90 17.28 6.57
N ALA A 97 -4.85 15.95 6.47
CA ALA A 97 -5.89 15.05 6.98
C ALA A 97 -5.74 14.69 8.48
N LYS A 98 -4.59 14.98 9.11
CA LYS A 98 -4.26 14.48 10.45
C LYS A 98 -5.30 14.88 11.49
N ASP A 99 -5.72 16.15 11.50
CA ASP A 99 -6.67 16.66 12.48
C ASP A 99 -8.05 16.01 12.28
N LYS A 100 -8.54 15.94 11.04
CA LYS A 100 -9.82 15.28 10.72
C LYS A 100 -9.82 13.79 11.11
N LYS A 101 -8.73 13.07 10.85
CA LYS A 101 -8.57 11.67 11.28
C LYS A 101 -8.57 11.53 12.80
N SER A 102 -7.92 12.47 13.50
CA SER A 102 -7.85 12.50 14.96
C SER A 102 -9.23 12.80 15.57
N GLU A 103 -9.96 13.77 15.01
CA GLU A 103 -11.34 14.08 15.40
C GLU A 103 -12.27 12.88 15.17
N PHE A 104 -12.19 12.24 14.00
CA PHE A 104 -12.95 11.03 13.72
C PHE A 104 -12.66 9.92 14.73
N LEU A 105 -11.39 9.66 15.05
CA LEU A 105 -11.00 8.69 16.06
C LEU A 105 -11.52 9.06 17.45
N ALA A 106 -11.48 10.34 17.82
CA ALA A 106 -11.99 10.85 19.10
C ALA A 106 -13.50 10.62 19.25
N LEU A 107 -14.29 10.86 18.18
CA LEU A 107 -15.74 10.63 18.16
C LEU A 107 -16.11 9.16 18.47
N TYR A 108 -15.23 8.21 18.17
CA TYR A 108 -15.48 6.79 18.32
C TYR A 108 -14.62 6.10 19.37
N GLN A 109 -14.07 6.82 20.34
CA GLN A 109 -13.33 6.22 21.47
C GLN A 109 -14.18 5.20 22.25
N GLY A 110 -15.48 5.46 22.39
CA GLY A 110 -16.44 4.54 23.03
C GLY A 110 -16.79 3.29 22.22
N SER A 111 -16.24 3.10 21.02
CA SER A 111 -16.53 1.95 20.15
C SER A 111 -15.85 0.65 20.57
N GLY A 112 -15.02 0.68 21.63
CA GLY A 112 -14.21 -0.47 22.06
C GLY A 112 -12.81 -0.51 21.44
N VAL A 113 -12.37 0.53 20.73
CA VAL A 113 -11.05 0.61 20.07
C VAL A 113 -9.88 0.36 21.02
N ALA A 114 -9.97 0.82 22.28
CA ALA A 114 -8.94 0.61 23.29
C ALA A 114 -8.76 -0.86 23.68
N SER A 115 -9.82 -1.67 23.54
CA SER A 115 -9.84 -3.11 23.86
C SER A 115 -9.78 -4.01 22.62
N ALA A 116 -9.77 -3.42 21.42
CA ALA A 116 -9.69 -4.15 20.16
C ALA A 116 -8.30 -4.76 19.97
N GLU A 117 -8.23 -5.85 19.19
CA GLU A 117 -6.95 -6.51 18.90
C GLU A 117 -5.94 -5.53 18.28
N PRO A 118 -4.66 -5.56 18.70
CA PRO A 118 -3.64 -4.72 18.11
C PRO A 118 -3.41 -5.08 16.64
N LEU A 119 -2.86 -4.13 15.87
CA LEU A 119 -2.38 -4.41 14.52
C LEU A 119 -1.24 -5.43 14.60
N SER A 120 -1.32 -6.49 13.82
CA SER A 120 -0.22 -7.47 13.74
C SER A 120 0.96 -6.89 12.98
N GLU A 121 2.15 -7.43 13.21
CA GLU A 121 3.37 -7.06 12.48
C GLU A 121 3.19 -7.22 10.97
N ASN A 122 2.44 -8.23 10.52
CA ASN A 122 2.16 -8.41 9.10
C ASN A 122 1.32 -7.28 8.50
N CYS A 123 0.34 -6.74 9.25
CA CYS A 123 -0.44 -5.59 8.80
C CYS A 123 0.47 -4.36 8.62
N ILE A 124 1.36 -4.11 9.60
CA ILE A 124 2.21 -2.91 9.64
C ILE A 124 3.40 -3.04 8.67
N GLY A 125 4.01 -4.21 8.56
CA GLY A 125 5.21 -4.45 7.75
C GLY A 125 5.01 -4.25 6.24
N ARG A 126 3.75 -4.17 5.79
CA ARG A 126 3.38 -3.85 4.40
C ARG A 126 2.65 -2.51 4.26
N TYR A 127 2.57 -1.72 5.34
CA TYR A 127 1.94 -0.41 5.33
C TYR A 127 2.50 0.50 4.22
N PRO A 128 3.82 0.66 4.01
CA PRO A 128 4.32 1.60 2.99
C PRO A 128 3.81 1.30 1.58
N THR A 129 3.75 0.03 1.18
CA THR A 129 3.22 -0.39 -0.13
C THR A 129 1.72 -0.15 -0.22
N LEU A 130 0.96 -0.56 0.81
CA LEU A 130 -0.49 -0.34 0.84
C LEU A 130 -0.85 1.14 0.84
N ASP A 131 -0.09 1.96 1.55
CA ASP A 131 -0.28 3.40 1.66
C ASP A 131 0.01 4.11 0.34
N ALA A 132 1.13 3.78 -0.31
CA ALA A 132 1.48 4.33 -1.63
C ALA A 132 0.43 4.00 -2.69
N MET A 133 -0.03 2.74 -2.71
CA MET A 133 -1.07 2.31 -3.66
C MET A 133 -2.44 2.89 -3.30
N SER A 134 -2.81 2.95 -2.02
CA SER A 134 -4.09 3.54 -1.61
C SER A 134 -4.13 5.05 -1.90
N PHE A 135 -3.00 5.76 -1.74
CA PHE A 135 -2.83 7.14 -2.18
C PHE A 135 -3.06 7.27 -3.69
N ALA A 136 -2.36 6.47 -4.50
CA ALA A 136 -2.47 6.55 -5.96
C ALA A 136 -3.90 6.33 -6.48
N TYR A 137 -4.69 5.47 -5.81
CA TYR A 137 -6.08 5.17 -6.20
C TYR A 137 -7.12 6.04 -5.47
N ASP A 138 -6.68 7.03 -4.70
CA ASP A 138 -7.53 7.87 -3.84
C ASP A 138 -8.51 7.01 -3.01
N PHE A 139 -7.95 6.21 -2.11
CA PHE A 139 -8.67 5.29 -1.24
C PHE A 139 -8.09 5.30 0.17
N PRO A 140 -8.89 5.14 1.25
CA PRO A 140 -8.34 5.20 2.60
C PRO A 140 -7.41 4.01 2.89
N THR A 141 -6.14 4.27 3.22
CA THR A 141 -5.17 3.23 3.63
C THR A 141 -5.67 2.42 4.81
N SER A 142 -6.30 3.09 5.78
CA SER A 142 -6.92 2.45 6.95
C SER A 142 -7.98 1.42 6.58
N LEU A 143 -8.76 1.69 5.53
CA LEU A 143 -9.76 0.76 5.01
C LEU A 143 -9.13 -0.40 4.24
N SER A 144 -8.10 -0.14 3.41
CA SER A 144 -7.35 -1.19 2.72
C SER A 144 -6.77 -2.22 3.70
N ILE A 145 -6.12 -1.76 4.77
CA ILE A 145 -5.56 -2.64 5.81
C ILE A 145 -6.66 -3.34 6.60
N ALA A 146 -7.74 -2.63 6.94
CA ALA A 146 -8.85 -3.23 7.67
C ALA A 146 -9.53 -4.36 6.88
N ILE A 147 -9.68 -4.22 5.56
CA ILE A 147 -10.17 -5.28 4.69
C ILE A 147 -9.19 -6.45 4.66
N TRP A 148 -7.90 -6.21 4.42
CA TRP A 148 -6.90 -7.28 4.41
C TRP A 148 -6.89 -8.08 5.74
N TYR A 149 -7.05 -7.39 6.87
CA TYR A 149 -7.26 -8.04 8.17
C TYR A 149 -8.56 -8.84 8.23
N ARG A 150 -9.69 -8.29 7.78
CA ARG A 150 -10.99 -8.98 7.83
C ARG A 150 -11.00 -10.24 6.98
N GLU A 151 -10.36 -10.19 5.84
CA GLU A 151 -10.39 -11.28 4.86
C GLU A 151 -9.36 -12.37 5.18
N THR A 152 -8.14 -12.00 5.58
CA THR A 152 -7.06 -12.98 5.79
C THR A 152 -6.17 -12.71 7.00
N SER A 153 -6.60 -11.83 7.92
CA SER A 153 -5.82 -11.43 9.10
C SER A 153 -4.42 -10.89 8.76
N CYS A 154 -4.35 -10.11 7.68
CA CYS A 154 -3.10 -9.60 7.11
C CYS A 154 -2.12 -10.71 6.72
N GLY A 155 -2.64 -11.84 6.24
CA GLY A 155 -1.84 -12.96 5.79
C GLY A 155 -1.06 -12.62 4.52
N PHE A 156 0.27 -12.76 4.55
CA PHE A 156 1.12 -12.64 3.36
C PHE A 156 1.27 -14.00 2.66
N TYR A 157 0.15 -14.53 2.19
CA TYR A 157 0.06 -15.80 1.47
C TYR A 157 -1.17 -15.80 0.56
N LEU A 158 -1.24 -16.75 -0.38
CA LEU A 158 -2.41 -16.98 -1.21
C LEU A 158 -3.33 -18.02 -0.53
N PRO A 159 -4.56 -17.64 -0.14
CA PRO A 159 -5.50 -18.56 0.49
C PRO A 159 -5.87 -19.73 -0.43
N LYS A 160 -6.27 -20.86 0.14
CA LYS A 160 -6.55 -22.11 -0.60
C LYS A 160 -7.66 -21.97 -1.66
N ASN A 161 -8.60 -21.06 -1.45
CA ASN A 161 -9.68 -20.79 -2.42
C ASN A 161 -9.21 -19.96 -3.63
N GLY A 162 -8.00 -19.41 -3.57
CA GLY A 162 -7.35 -18.69 -4.65
C GLY A 162 -7.83 -17.25 -4.90
N ASN A 163 -8.76 -16.75 -4.09
CA ASN A 163 -9.29 -15.39 -4.19
C ASN A 163 -8.31 -14.29 -3.70
N GLY A 164 -7.08 -14.68 -3.34
CA GLY A 164 -6.05 -13.78 -2.86
C GLY A 164 -6.29 -13.20 -1.45
N PRO A 165 -5.39 -12.34 -0.96
CA PRO A 165 -5.44 -11.80 0.41
C PRO A 165 -6.66 -10.94 0.73
N PHE A 166 -7.27 -10.35 -0.31
CA PHE A 166 -8.47 -9.52 -0.23
C PHE A 166 -9.77 -10.29 -0.56
N GLN A 167 -9.69 -11.58 -0.89
CA GLN A 167 -10.86 -12.43 -1.13
C GLN A 167 -11.80 -11.95 -2.27
N ILE A 168 -11.20 -11.49 -3.38
CA ILE A 168 -11.97 -11.04 -4.55
C ILE A 168 -12.36 -12.25 -5.39
N ILE A 169 -13.63 -12.66 -5.30
CA ILE A 169 -14.15 -13.88 -5.95
C ILE A 169 -14.12 -13.85 -7.48
N SER A 170 -14.00 -12.68 -8.10
CA SER A 170 -13.95 -12.51 -9.56
C SER A 170 -12.54 -12.66 -10.14
N LYS A 171 -11.56 -13.02 -9.30
CA LYS A 171 -10.14 -13.12 -9.65
C LYS A 171 -9.59 -14.46 -9.12
N GLN A 172 -8.60 -15.01 -9.81
CA GLN A 172 -7.93 -16.24 -9.41
C GLN A 172 -6.43 -16.01 -9.39
N TYR A 173 -5.83 -16.07 -8.20
CA TYR A 173 -4.41 -15.79 -7.97
C TYR A 173 -3.58 -17.06 -7.72
N GLY A 174 -4.22 -18.23 -7.67
CA GLY A 174 -3.59 -19.48 -7.25
C GLY A 174 -3.51 -19.60 -5.73
N ASN A 175 -2.73 -20.56 -5.23
CA ASN A 175 -2.58 -20.82 -3.79
C ASN A 175 -1.10 -20.93 -3.40
N GLY A 176 -0.81 -20.84 -2.10
CA GLY A 176 0.55 -20.99 -1.58
C GLY A 176 1.27 -19.66 -1.35
N SER A 177 2.51 -19.56 -1.86
CA SER A 177 3.39 -18.42 -1.60
C SER A 177 2.92 -17.16 -2.32
N LEU A 178 3.05 -16.03 -1.65
CA LEU A 178 2.82 -14.71 -2.21
C LEU A 178 4.16 -13.99 -2.28
N ASP A 179 4.51 -13.44 -3.43
CA ASP A 179 5.66 -12.56 -3.60
C ASP A 179 5.23 -11.09 -3.65
N ARG A 180 6.21 -10.19 -3.78
CA ARG A 180 5.96 -8.74 -3.84
C ARG A 180 5.10 -8.36 -5.05
N ALA A 181 5.43 -8.85 -6.24
CA ALA A 181 4.77 -8.45 -7.48
C ALA A 181 3.30 -8.91 -7.49
N LEU A 182 3.07 -10.16 -7.07
CA LEU A 182 1.73 -10.71 -6.96
C LEU A 182 0.94 -10.02 -5.84
N PHE A 183 1.58 -9.66 -4.72
CA PHE A 183 0.90 -8.89 -3.67
C PHE A 183 0.47 -7.50 -4.17
N GLU A 184 1.35 -6.75 -4.82
CA GLU A 184 1.02 -5.46 -5.44
C GLU A 184 -0.13 -5.61 -6.46
N GLN A 185 -0.13 -6.69 -7.25
CA GLN A 185 -1.24 -6.99 -8.16
C GLN A 185 -2.56 -7.23 -7.41
N THR A 186 -2.55 -7.96 -6.29
CA THR A 186 -3.77 -8.18 -5.48
C THR A 186 -4.30 -6.89 -4.85
N ILE A 187 -3.41 -5.98 -4.44
CA ILE A 187 -3.78 -4.66 -3.92
C ILE A 187 -4.42 -3.83 -5.03
N LYS A 188 -3.80 -3.79 -6.21
CA LYS A 188 -4.33 -3.07 -7.38
C LYS A 188 -5.75 -3.55 -7.72
N ASP A 189 -5.92 -4.86 -7.84
CA ASP A 189 -7.22 -5.44 -8.15
C ASP A 189 -8.27 -5.12 -7.06
N PHE A 190 -7.87 -5.11 -5.78
CA PHE A 190 -8.73 -4.70 -4.67
C PHE A 190 -9.16 -3.24 -4.78
N LEU A 191 -8.24 -2.32 -5.06
CA LEU A 191 -8.52 -0.90 -5.17
C LEU A 191 -9.45 -0.63 -6.37
N GLU A 192 -9.15 -1.19 -7.54
CA GLU A 192 -10.01 -1.07 -8.72
C GLU A 192 -11.41 -1.67 -8.49
N PHE A 193 -11.48 -2.84 -7.86
CA PHE A 193 -12.74 -3.49 -7.51
C PHE A 193 -13.57 -2.65 -6.55
N SER A 194 -12.93 -2.05 -5.55
CA SER A 194 -13.55 -1.18 -4.55
C SER A 194 -14.10 0.10 -5.18
N LYS A 195 -13.30 0.80 -6.01
CA LYS A 195 -13.73 2.01 -6.71
C LYS A 195 -14.90 1.72 -7.66
N LYS A 196 -14.84 0.65 -8.45
CA LYS A 196 -15.96 0.23 -9.33
C LYS A 196 -17.25 -0.05 -8.57
N LYS A 197 -17.17 -0.65 -7.38
CA LYS A 197 -18.34 -0.85 -6.52
C LYS A 197 -18.92 0.48 -6.00
N ILE A 198 -18.07 1.40 -5.57
CA ILE A 198 -18.46 2.74 -5.13
C ILE A 198 -19.09 3.52 -6.28
N GLU A 199 -18.49 3.52 -7.47
CA GLU A 199 -19.02 4.17 -8.69
C GLU A 199 -20.40 3.63 -9.07
N ARG A 200 -20.57 2.30 -9.04
CA ARG A 200 -21.87 1.66 -9.28
C ARG A 200 -22.93 2.10 -8.26
N TYR A 201 -22.54 2.30 -7.00
CA TYR A 201 -23.46 2.81 -5.98
C TYR A 201 -23.77 4.29 -6.22
N ASN A 202 -22.74 5.13 -6.41
CA ASN A 202 -22.89 6.57 -6.59
C ASN A 202 -23.72 6.91 -7.84
N SER A 203 -23.56 6.19 -8.94
CA SER A 203 -24.37 6.37 -10.17
C SER A 203 -25.86 6.12 -9.96
N LYS A 204 -26.23 5.33 -8.95
CA LYS A 204 -27.63 5.05 -8.58
C LYS A 204 -28.14 5.90 -7.41
N ASN A 205 -27.25 6.61 -6.72
CA ASN A 205 -27.56 7.37 -5.51
C ASN A 205 -26.85 8.74 -5.54
N PRO A 206 -27.13 9.59 -6.55
CA PRO A 206 -26.41 10.85 -6.75
C PRO A 206 -26.56 11.82 -5.56
N GLU A 207 -27.67 11.73 -4.82
CA GLU A 207 -27.96 12.59 -3.67
C GLU A 207 -27.24 12.16 -2.38
N THR A 208 -26.80 10.90 -2.28
CA THR A 208 -26.12 10.38 -1.08
C THR A 208 -24.89 9.53 -1.42
N PRO A 209 -23.94 10.07 -2.21
CA PRO A 209 -22.79 9.32 -2.70
C PRO A 209 -21.86 8.95 -1.55
N ILE A 210 -21.17 7.82 -1.70
CA ILE A 210 -20.02 7.45 -0.88
C ILE A 210 -18.83 8.32 -1.29
N ARG A 211 -18.21 8.99 -0.31
CA ARG A 211 -17.09 9.93 -0.46
C ARG A 211 -15.86 9.49 0.35
N LEU A 212 -15.52 8.22 0.23
CA LEU A 212 -14.26 7.69 0.75
C LEU A 212 -13.13 8.06 -0.21
N GLY A 213 -12.07 8.64 0.34
CA GLY A 213 -10.85 9.02 -0.37
C GLY A 213 -9.64 8.78 0.53
N TYR A 214 -8.43 9.06 0.01
CA TYR A 214 -7.21 8.85 0.78
C TYR A 214 -7.19 9.65 2.10
N ASP A 215 -7.71 10.87 2.07
CA ASP A 215 -7.79 11.83 3.17
C ASP A 215 -9.18 11.87 3.86
N SER A 216 -10.17 11.18 3.30
CA SER A 216 -11.59 11.32 3.67
C SER A 216 -12.20 10.00 4.10
N ILE A 217 -12.67 9.95 5.35
CA ILE A 217 -13.38 8.83 5.93
C ILE A 217 -14.57 9.33 6.74
N ASN A 218 -15.67 8.56 6.74
CA ASN A 218 -16.78 8.77 7.65
C ASN A 218 -17.52 7.45 7.90
N TYR A 219 -18.22 7.37 9.01
CA TYR A 219 -18.88 6.13 9.45
C TYR A 219 -19.93 5.63 8.46
N LYS A 220 -20.76 6.53 7.94
CA LYS A 220 -21.87 6.19 7.05
C LYS A 220 -21.35 5.53 5.77
N ASP A 221 -20.32 6.10 5.19
CA ASP A 221 -19.71 5.60 3.97
C ASP A 221 -18.94 4.31 4.18
N LEU A 222 -18.24 4.17 5.32
CA LEU A 222 -17.61 2.91 5.73
C LEU A 222 -18.66 1.79 5.89
N TYR A 223 -19.81 2.09 6.47
CA TYR A 223 -20.91 1.13 6.65
C TYR A 223 -21.51 0.70 5.30
N LYS A 224 -21.77 1.65 4.40
CA LYS A 224 -22.24 1.36 3.04
C LYS A 224 -21.21 0.55 2.26
N PHE A 225 -19.94 0.92 2.33
CA PHE A 225 -18.85 0.20 1.69
C PHE A 225 -18.76 -1.25 2.19
N ALA A 226 -18.90 -1.50 3.50
CA ALA A 226 -18.92 -2.85 4.05
C ALA A 226 -20.03 -3.72 3.44
N GLY A 227 -21.20 -3.14 3.17
CA GLY A 227 -22.27 -3.82 2.44
C GLY A 227 -21.96 -4.06 0.97
N LEU A 228 -21.35 -3.09 0.29
CA LEU A 228 -20.91 -3.29 -1.09
C LEU A 228 -19.85 -4.39 -1.19
N TYR A 229 -18.94 -4.47 -0.23
CA TYR A 229 -17.81 -5.40 -0.24
C TYR A 229 -18.20 -6.83 0.15
N ASN A 230 -18.84 -7.00 1.32
CA ASN A 230 -19.13 -8.32 1.91
C ASN A 230 -20.53 -8.85 1.58
N GLY A 231 -21.36 -8.06 0.90
CA GLY A 231 -22.72 -8.44 0.50
C GLY A 231 -23.78 -7.55 1.12
N LEU A 232 -24.83 -7.28 0.35
CA LEU A 232 -25.87 -6.30 0.68
C LEU A 232 -27.00 -6.93 1.46
N SER A 233 -27.41 -6.30 2.56
CA SER A 233 -28.71 -6.55 3.16
C SER A 233 -29.80 -6.14 2.18
N GLY A 234 -30.64 -7.07 1.72
CA GLY A 234 -31.75 -6.79 0.81
C GLY A 234 -31.42 -6.77 -0.69
N GLY A 235 -30.19 -7.09 -1.11
CA GLY A 235 -29.84 -7.39 -2.51
C GLY A 235 -29.87 -6.21 -3.50
N THR A 236 -30.19 -5.00 -3.05
CA THR A 236 -30.24 -3.80 -3.89
C THR A 236 -29.13 -2.81 -3.55
N VAL A 237 -28.71 -2.03 -4.56
CA VAL A 237 -27.59 -1.06 -4.49
C VAL A 237 -28.08 0.40 -4.41
N TYR A 238 -29.31 0.63 -3.94
CA TYR A 238 -29.91 1.97 -3.81
C TYR A 238 -30.32 2.26 -2.37
N GLY A 239 -30.35 3.55 -2.01
CA GLY A 239 -30.70 4.04 -0.68
C GLY A 239 -29.65 3.76 0.39
N GLU A 240 -30.10 3.71 1.64
CA GLU A 240 -29.27 3.35 2.79
C GLU A 240 -29.05 1.83 2.79
N ILE A 241 -27.85 1.44 2.39
CA ILE A 241 -27.43 0.03 2.33
C ILE A 241 -26.51 -0.30 3.51
N GLY A 242 -26.46 -1.58 3.86
CA GLY A 242 -25.57 -2.10 4.88
C GLY A 242 -25.17 -3.55 4.62
N PRO A 243 -24.20 -4.08 5.38
CA PRO A 243 -23.75 -5.46 5.26
C PRO A 243 -24.86 -6.46 5.60
N ALA A 244 -25.00 -7.49 4.76
CA ALA A 244 -25.90 -8.61 4.98
C ALA A 244 -25.59 -9.34 6.29
N ASN A 245 -24.30 -9.43 6.65
CA ASN A 245 -23.84 -9.87 7.95
C ASN A 245 -23.34 -8.66 8.76
N PRO A 246 -24.14 -8.15 9.72
CA PRO A 246 -23.77 -6.95 10.45
C PRO A 246 -22.52 -7.11 11.34
N LYS A 247 -22.11 -8.35 11.64
CA LYS A 247 -20.84 -8.63 12.34
C LYS A 247 -19.63 -8.29 11.48
N TYR A 248 -19.71 -8.38 10.15
CA TYR A 248 -18.58 -8.03 9.29
C TYR A 248 -18.05 -6.61 9.58
N PHE A 249 -18.96 -5.69 9.89
CA PHE A 249 -18.62 -4.30 10.23
C PHE A 249 -18.46 -4.04 11.73
N LEU A 250 -19.38 -4.54 12.57
CA LEU A 250 -19.47 -4.16 13.99
C LEU A 250 -19.04 -5.28 14.98
N GLU A 251 -18.41 -6.36 14.53
CA GLU A 251 -17.90 -7.39 15.47
C GLU A 251 -16.94 -6.76 16.50
N LYS A 252 -17.12 -7.11 17.77
CA LYS A 252 -16.42 -6.57 18.96
C LYS A 252 -16.74 -5.12 19.33
N VAL A 253 -17.67 -4.45 18.65
CA VAL A 253 -18.21 -3.15 19.10
C VAL A 253 -19.17 -3.37 20.28
N PRO A 254 -19.08 -2.59 21.37
CA PRO A 254 -19.97 -2.71 22.53
C PRO A 254 -21.47 -2.75 22.19
N GLY A 255 -22.21 -3.59 22.93
CA GLY A 255 -23.62 -3.91 22.69
C GLY A 255 -23.84 -5.28 22.02
N ASP A 256 -24.83 -5.40 21.14
CA ASP A 256 -25.29 -6.69 20.58
C ASP A 256 -24.27 -7.44 19.71
N ARG A 257 -23.09 -6.86 19.44
CA ARG A 257 -22.10 -7.37 18.48
C ARG A 257 -20.71 -7.59 19.07
N GLU A 258 -20.60 -7.56 20.41
CA GLU A 258 -19.35 -7.83 21.15
C GLU A 258 -18.80 -9.25 20.91
N ASN A 259 -19.69 -10.23 20.74
CA ASN A 259 -19.33 -11.63 20.64
C ASN A 259 -18.70 -11.96 19.29
N GLY A 260 -17.37 -12.13 19.27
CA GLY A 260 -16.58 -12.37 18.07
C GLY A 260 -15.16 -12.86 18.31
N LYS A 261 -14.56 -13.46 17.28
CA LYS A 261 -13.17 -13.96 17.32
C LYS A 261 -12.16 -12.96 16.77
N LYS A 262 -12.62 -11.95 16.03
CA LYS A 262 -11.79 -10.94 15.35
C LYS A 262 -12.44 -9.57 15.45
N ASN A 263 -11.68 -8.49 15.28
CA ASN A 263 -12.25 -7.15 15.15
C ASN A 263 -13.15 -7.06 13.91
N GLY A 264 -14.28 -6.37 14.01
CA GLY A 264 -15.07 -5.95 12.85
C GLY A 264 -14.31 -4.92 12.01
N LEU A 265 -14.78 -4.69 10.78
CA LEU A 265 -14.14 -3.74 9.86
C LEU A 265 -14.00 -2.35 10.48
N PHE A 266 -15.04 -1.88 11.18
CA PHE A 266 -15.04 -0.54 11.75
C PHE A 266 -13.98 -0.37 12.84
N LEU A 267 -13.93 -1.29 13.79
CA LEU A 267 -12.90 -1.28 14.83
C LEU A 267 -11.49 -1.37 14.24
N GLN A 268 -11.32 -2.20 13.22
CA GLN A 268 -10.01 -2.33 12.58
C GLN A 268 -9.58 -1.06 11.85
N VAL A 269 -10.51 -0.35 11.19
CA VAL A 269 -10.23 0.98 10.62
C VAL A 269 -9.76 1.95 11.71
N LEU A 270 -10.45 2.00 12.86
CA LEU A 270 -10.06 2.85 13.98
C LEU A 270 -8.67 2.49 14.54
N LYS A 271 -8.33 1.20 14.62
CA LYS A 271 -6.99 0.75 15.03
C LYS A 271 -5.89 1.19 14.07
N VAL A 272 -6.15 1.17 12.76
CA VAL A 272 -5.18 1.69 11.79
C VAL A 272 -5.05 3.19 11.92
N LEU A 273 -6.15 3.93 12.06
CA LEU A 273 -6.11 5.38 12.26
C LEU A 273 -5.37 5.76 13.55
N GLU A 274 -5.60 5.05 14.65
CA GLU A 274 -4.86 5.24 15.90
C GLU A 274 -3.35 5.08 15.70
N TRP A 275 -2.92 4.15 14.83
CA TRP A 275 -1.52 3.98 14.48
C TRP A 275 -1.00 5.09 13.54
N GLU A 276 -1.82 5.55 12.59
CA GLU A 276 -1.44 6.58 11.62
C GLU A 276 -1.28 7.98 12.23
N VAL A 277 -2.07 8.33 13.25
CA VAL A 277 -2.11 9.69 13.82
C VAL A 277 -1.21 9.89 15.03
N LYS A 278 -0.68 8.80 15.61
CA LYS A 278 0.35 8.84 16.66
C LYS A 278 1.63 9.44 16.11
#